data_AF-A0A355UD93-F1
#
_entry.id   AF-A0A355UD93-F1
#
_cell.length_a   1.000
_cell.length_b   1.000
_cell.length_c   1.000
_cell.angle_alpha   90.00
_cell.angle_beta   90.00
_cell.angle_gamma   90.00
#
_symmetry.space_group_name_H-M   'P 1'
#
loop_
_entity.id
_entity.type
_entity.pdbx_description
1 polymer ?
#
loop_
_entity_poly.entity_id
_entity_poly.type
_entity_poly.pdbx_seq_one_letter_code
_entity_poly.pdbx_strand_id
1 'polypeptide(L)'
;MCDLNGNVSGEYTLSGDQTFFPSDILNDNGKLIIAGYYLNGTIYTAKKTEGLFLTIMEPDGTVKAKNTFDWSIMKTKLKNTKRSDFVFSGKMNVMVEKIAVTETGYGIICESYSTGSGITGAELLIGGNSGRELVLTVYDFILFDTDANGSLLNVNILEKEASNIEMAGSSKNMGIVQMTSLLKKFNVLPFRGYDNGIISFINYKAKKGFYSTLNTGTGELSEGKSIDLTSVKTKTVDKDAEAFIAGSSALSKLDRMSSNLDKFADKTENAMKKLEYGIEKVDVVFSPYAKSNEGLFILSDGKVLSYKMDQDDYSIYYDFLN
;
A
#
# COMPACT_ATOMS: atom_id res chain seq x y z
N MET A 1 10.62 -20.17 19.07
CA MET A 1 11.15 -18.81 19.28
C MET A 1 12.56 -18.94 19.79
N CYS A 2 13.46 -18.05 19.35
CA CYS A 2 14.87 -18.13 19.73
C CYS A 2 15.38 -16.78 20.23
N ASP A 3 16.36 -16.81 21.13
CA ASP A 3 17.11 -15.63 21.55
C ASP A 3 18.10 -15.17 20.46
N LEU A 4 18.83 -14.07 20.73
CA LEU A 4 19.84 -13.51 19.82
C LEU A 4 21.02 -14.48 19.53
N ASN A 5 21.20 -15.50 20.35
CA ASN A 5 22.24 -16.52 20.21
C ASN A 5 21.70 -17.79 19.50
N GLY A 6 20.42 -17.81 19.13
CA GLY A 6 19.77 -18.95 18.49
C GLY A 6 19.29 -20.02 19.46
N ASN A 7 19.38 -19.81 20.78
CA ASN A 7 18.85 -20.75 21.76
C ASN A 7 17.33 -20.69 21.76
N VAL A 8 16.67 -21.85 21.85
CA VAL A 8 15.21 -21.92 21.95
C VAL A 8 14.77 -21.24 23.25
N SER A 9 13.99 -20.17 23.12
CA SER A 9 13.45 -19.40 24.24
C SER A 9 11.97 -19.69 24.49
N GLY A 10 11.30 -20.39 23.57
CA GLY A 10 9.88 -20.71 23.66
C GLY A 10 9.34 -21.47 22.46
N GLU A 11 8.21 -22.13 22.61
CA GLU A 11 7.56 -22.93 21.57
C GLU A 11 6.08 -22.55 21.42
N TYR A 12 5.57 -22.57 20.19
CA TYR A 12 4.16 -22.29 19.88
C TYR A 12 3.60 -23.41 18.99
N THR A 13 2.56 -24.07 19.48
CA THR A 13 1.91 -25.18 18.76
C THR A 13 0.85 -24.65 17.80
N LEU A 14 0.95 -25.02 16.53
CA LEU A 14 -0.04 -24.69 15.50
C LEU A 14 -1.29 -25.57 15.65
N SER A 15 -2.49 -24.97 15.62
CA SER A 15 -3.79 -25.65 15.61
C SER A 15 -4.34 -25.79 14.19
N GLY A 16 -5.08 -26.86 13.89
CA GLY A 16 -5.55 -27.18 12.52
C GLY A 16 -6.87 -26.53 12.05
N ASP A 17 -7.66 -25.91 12.94
CA ASP A 17 -9.05 -25.53 12.61
C ASP A 17 -9.17 -24.21 11.82
N GLN A 18 -8.25 -23.26 12.06
CA GLN A 18 -8.21 -21.95 11.41
C GLN A 18 -6.77 -21.58 11.07
N THR A 19 -6.58 -20.89 9.95
CA THR A 19 -5.26 -20.38 9.57
C THR A 19 -5.14 -18.90 9.92
N PHE A 20 -4.12 -18.55 10.69
CA PHE A 20 -3.81 -17.18 11.12
C PHE A 20 -2.61 -16.65 10.35
N PHE A 21 -2.74 -15.47 9.75
CA PHE A 21 -1.69 -14.82 8.98
C PHE A 21 -1.27 -13.51 9.63
N PRO A 22 -0.15 -13.51 10.38
CA PRO A 22 0.41 -12.29 10.94
C PRO A 22 0.69 -11.25 9.85
N SER A 23 0.29 -10.01 10.09
CA SER A 23 0.58 -8.87 9.21
C SER A 23 1.42 -7.81 9.91
N ASP A 24 1.37 -7.75 11.23
CA ASP A 24 2.28 -6.96 12.05
C ASP A 24 2.58 -7.64 13.38
N ILE A 25 3.75 -7.34 13.95
CA ILE A 25 4.23 -7.85 15.23
C ILE A 25 4.84 -6.70 16.02
N LEU A 26 4.35 -6.51 17.24
CA LEU A 26 4.83 -5.51 18.18
C LEU A 26 5.44 -6.21 19.40
N ASN A 27 6.63 -5.76 19.83
CA ASN A 27 7.19 -6.10 21.12
C ASN A 27 6.80 -5.02 22.14
N ASP A 28 5.98 -5.38 23.12
CA ASP A 28 5.55 -4.52 24.21
C ASP A 28 6.15 -5.06 25.52
N ASN A 29 7.27 -4.48 25.94
CA ASN A 29 7.96 -4.84 27.20
C ASN A 29 8.25 -6.35 27.34
N GLY A 30 8.64 -6.99 26.24
CA GLY A 30 8.93 -8.43 26.17
C GLY A 30 7.74 -9.28 25.73
N LYS A 31 6.50 -8.77 25.81
CA LYS A 31 5.33 -9.46 25.25
C LYS A 31 5.31 -9.30 23.74
N LEU A 32 4.96 -10.38 23.06
CA LEU A 32 4.76 -10.39 21.61
C LEU A 32 3.28 -10.22 21.32
N ILE A 33 2.95 -9.11 20.68
CA ILE A 33 1.60 -8.77 20.23
C ILE A 33 1.56 -8.97 18.73
N ILE A 34 0.70 -9.88 18.28
CA ILE A 34 0.61 -10.29 16.87
C ILE A 34 -0.79 -10.02 16.38
N ALA A 35 -0.91 -9.26 15.30
CA ALA A 35 -2.18 -9.00 14.64
C ALA A 35 -2.09 -9.32 13.15
N GLY A 36 -3.24 -9.69 12.59
CA GLY A 36 -3.37 -10.00 11.19
C GLY A 36 -4.76 -10.50 10.87
N TYR A 37 -4.92 -11.14 9.72
CA TYR A 37 -6.19 -11.74 9.32
C TYR A 37 -6.19 -13.24 9.59
N TYR A 38 -7.39 -13.82 9.70
CA TYR A 38 -7.54 -15.26 9.76
C TYR A 38 -8.51 -15.77 8.69
N LEU A 39 -8.34 -17.04 8.32
CA LEU A 39 -9.11 -17.75 7.32
C LEU A 39 -9.95 -18.86 7.96
N ASN A 40 -11.15 -19.09 7.42
CA ASN A 40 -11.92 -20.29 7.74
C ASN A 40 -11.29 -21.51 7.05
N GLY A 41 -10.69 -22.41 7.84
CA GLY A 41 -9.97 -23.57 7.31
C GLY A 41 -8.58 -23.25 6.79
N THR A 42 -8.11 -24.03 5.82
CA THR A 42 -6.72 -24.01 5.33
C THR A 42 -6.46 -22.96 4.25
N ILE A 43 -5.19 -22.67 3.99
CA ILE A 43 -4.72 -21.80 2.90
C ILE A 43 -5.18 -22.27 1.51
N TYR A 44 -5.50 -23.55 1.35
CA TYR A 44 -5.91 -24.16 0.09
C TYR A 44 -7.44 -24.15 -0.09
N THR A 45 -8.19 -24.10 1.00
CA THR A 45 -9.65 -24.24 1.01
C THR A 45 -10.38 -22.92 1.24
N ALA A 46 -9.72 -21.98 1.91
CA ALA A 46 -10.30 -20.69 2.24
C ALA A 46 -10.52 -19.83 0.99
N LYS A 47 -11.75 -19.35 0.82
CA LYS A 47 -12.14 -18.47 -0.30
C LYS A 47 -11.96 -16.99 0.00
N LYS A 48 -11.96 -16.62 1.28
CA LYS A 48 -11.90 -15.24 1.77
C LYS A 48 -11.36 -15.20 3.20
N THR A 49 -11.01 -14.00 3.66
CA THR A 49 -10.73 -13.72 5.08
C THR A 49 -12.03 -13.67 5.89
N GLU A 50 -12.03 -14.23 7.10
CA GLU A 50 -13.21 -14.21 7.99
C GLU A 50 -13.18 -13.09 9.03
N GLY A 51 -12.00 -12.59 9.32
CA GLY A 51 -11.82 -11.59 10.35
C GLY A 51 -10.37 -11.26 10.60
N LEU A 52 -10.16 -10.49 11.66
CA LEU A 52 -8.85 -10.21 12.23
C LEU A 52 -8.61 -11.09 13.44
N PHE A 53 -7.35 -11.26 13.80
CA PHE A 53 -6.98 -11.84 15.08
C PHE A 53 -5.97 -10.95 15.78
N LEU A 54 -5.94 -11.07 17.11
CA LEU A 54 -4.92 -10.52 17.98
C LEU A 54 -4.47 -11.63 18.93
N THR A 55 -3.17 -11.91 18.95
CA THR A 55 -2.55 -12.85 19.89
C THR A 55 -1.55 -12.10 20.75
N ILE A 56 -1.64 -12.31 22.06
CA ILE A 56 -0.70 -11.80 23.07
C ILE A 56 0.04 -13.01 23.61
N MET A 57 1.36 -13.03 23.43
CA MET A 57 2.23 -14.08 23.92
C MET A 57 3.28 -13.51 24.86
N GLU A 58 3.61 -14.28 25.88
CA GLU A 58 4.79 -14.03 26.72
C GLU A 58 6.09 -14.34 25.95
N PRO A 59 7.24 -13.85 26.45
CA PRO A 59 8.55 -14.14 25.85
C PRO A 59 8.87 -15.64 25.70
N ASP A 60 8.24 -16.48 26.53
CA ASP A 60 8.42 -17.95 26.54
C ASP A 60 7.48 -18.70 25.56
N GLY A 61 6.60 -17.97 24.86
CA GLY A 61 5.68 -18.52 23.87
C GLY A 61 4.31 -18.86 24.44
N THR A 62 4.13 -18.69 25.75
CA THR A 62 2.83 -18.89 26.41
C THR A 62 1.83 -17.89 25.88
N VAL A 63 0.73 -18.40 25.31
CA VAL A 63 -0.40 -17.57 24.85
C VAL A 63 -1.18 -17.08 26.06
N LYS A 64 -1.22 -15.76 26.27
CA LYS A 64 -2.07 -15.13 27.29
C LYS A 64 -3.46 -14.86 26.76
N ALA A 65 -3.54 -14.39 25.53
CA ALA A 65 -4.80 -14.10 24.87
C ALA A 65 -4.71 -14.42 23.39
N LYS A 66 -5.80 -14.93 22.84
CA LYS A 66 -5.98 -15.14 21.41
C LYS A 66 -7.43 -14.80 21.08
N ASN A 67 -7.62 -13.62 20.53
CA ASN A 67 -8.94 -13.10 20.20
C ASN A 67 -9.10 -13.10 18.68
N THR A 68 -10.27 -13.51 18.22
CA THR A 68 -10.70 -13.31 16.84
C THR A 68 -11.78 -12.26 16.82
N PHE A 69 -11.72 -11.40 15.80
CA PHE A 69 -12.71 -10.40 15.54
C PHE A 69 -13.33 -10.77 14.20
N ASP A 70 -14.56 -11.27 14.23
CA ASP A 70 -15.27 -11.68 13.02
C ASP A 70 -15.91 -10.47 12.35
N TRP A 71 -15.96 -10.43 11.03
CA TRP A 71 -16.60 -9.31 10.32
C TRP A 71 -18.06 -9.10 10.75
N SER A 72 -18.77 -10.19 11.03
CA SER A 72 -20.16 -10.17 11.53
C SER A 72 -20.28 -9.45 12.87
N ILE A 73 -19.34 -9.69 13.79
CA ILE A 73 -19.31 -9.06 15.12
C ILE A 73 -18.95 -7.57 14.98
N MET A 74 -17.94 -7.24 14.16
CA MET A 74 -17.52 -5.85 13.96
C MET A 74 -18.63 -4.97 13.40
N LYS A 75 -19.43 -5.51 12.46
CA LYS A 75 -20.59 -4.81 11.90
C LYS A 75 -21.57 -4.33 13.00
N THR A 76 -21.75 -5.11 14.06
CA THR A 76 -22.66 -4.73 15.18
C THR A 76 -22.09 -3.64 16.09
N LYS A 77 -20.76 -3.50 16.14
CA LYS A 77 -20.07 -2.53 17.00
C LYS A 77 -20.00 -1.13 16.39
N LEU A 78 -20.21 -1.01 15.08
CA LEU A 78 -20.19 0.26 14.37
C LEU A 78 -21.55 0.96 14.42
N LYS A 79 -21.53 2.25 14.81
CA LYS A 79 -22.74 3.08 14.89
C LYS A 79 -23.23 3.58 13.52
N ASN A 80 -22.37 3.61 12.50
CA ASN A 80 -22.69 4.08 11.15
C ASN A 80 -23.06 2.91 10.22
N THR A 81 -24.33 2.52 10.25
CA THR A 81 -24.84 1.28 9.63
C THR A 81 -24.60 1.20 8.12
N LYS A 82 -24.64 2.33 7.38
CA LYS A 82 -24.48 2.29 5.91
C LYS A 82 -23.06 1.97 5.49
N ARG A 83 -22.06 2.61 6.12
CA ARG A 83 -20.65 2.41 5.76
C ARG A 83 -20.08 1.13 6.37
N SER A 84 -20.53 0.76 7.58
CA SER A 84 -20.21 -0.55 8.16
C SER A 84 -20.74 -1.71 7.32
N ASP A 85 -21.95 -1.58 6.79
CA ASP A 85 -22.53 -2.60 5.91
C ASP A 85 -21.73 -2.75 4.64
N PHE A 86 -21.24 -1.65 4.08
CA PHE A 86 -20.39 -1.68 2.91
C PHE A 86 -19.06 -2.39 3.17
N VAL A 87 -18.32 -2.00 4.22
CA VAL A 87 -17.01 -2.56 4.57
C VAL A 87 -17.10 -4.03 4.98
N PHE A 88 -18.04 -4.39 5.87
CA PHE A 88 -18.09 -5.73 6.50
C PHE A 88 -19.05 -6.72 5.81
N SER A 89 -19.63 -6.37 4.66
CA SER A 89 -20.44 -7.31 3.84
C SER A 89 -19.61 -8.32 3.04
N GLY A 90 -18.29 -8.34 3.20
CA GLY A 90 -17.39 -9.26 2.49
C GLY A 90 -17.04 -8.82 1.07
N LYS A 91 -17.43 -7.61 0.65
CA LYS A 91 -16.97 -6.97 -0.59
C LYS A 91 -15.60 -6.30 -0.43
N MET A 92 -15.25 -5.93 0.80
CA MET A 92 -14.00 -5.27 1.12
C MET A 92 -13.08 -6.18 1.94
N ASN A 93 -11.80 -6.08 1.66
CA ASN A 93 -10.72 -6.64 2.44
C ASN A 93 -10.18 -5.59 3.41
N VAL A 94 -9.59 -6.05 4.49
CA VAL A 94 -8.96 -5.20 5.51
C VAL A 94 -7.55 -5.71 5.72
N MET A 95 -6.55 -4.86 5.51
CA MET A 95 -5.15 -5.17 5.78
C MET A 95 -4.72 -4.50 7.07
N VAL A 96 -4.12 -5.27 7.99
CA VAL A 96 -3.49 -4.73 9.19
C VAL A 96 -2.19 -4.07 8.78
N GLU A 97 -2.08 -2.77 9.07
CA GLU A 97 -0.92 -1.98 8.75
C GLU A 97 0.06 -1.87 9.91
N LYS A 98 -0.45 -1.62 11.11
CA LYS A 98 0.37 -1.44 12.29
C LYS A 98 -0.39 -1.75 13.57
N ILE A 99 0.32 -2.25 14.58
CA ILE A 99 -0.12 -2.33 15.97
C ILE A 99 0.58 -1.21 16.76
N ALA A 100 -0.17 -0.49 17.58
CA ALA A 100 0.34 0.53 18.48
C ALA A 100 -0.12 0.26 19.92
N VAL A 101 0.73 0.60 20.89
CA VAL A 101 0.33 0.63 22.30
C VAL A 101 -0.56 1.85 22.53
N THR A 102 -1.66 1.68 23.25
CA THR A 102 -2.57 2.75 23.67
C THR A 102 -2.68 2.75 25.19
N GLU A 103 -3.30 3.78 25.77
CA GLU A 103 -3.52 3.84 27.22
C GLU A 103 -4.35 2.67 27.76
N THR A 104 -5.26 2.13 26.93
CA THR A 104 -6.18 1.05 27.33
C THR A 104 -5.67 -0.34 26.98
N GLY A 105 -4.72 -0.44 26.04
CA GLY A 105 -4.26 -1.71 25.48
C GLY A 105 -3.57 -1.51 24.15
N TYR A 106 -4.22 -1.95 23.07
CA TYR A 106 -3.63 -1.95 21.74
C TYR A 106 -4.58 -1.34 20.70
N GLY A 107 -4.01 -0.54 19.80
CA GLY A 107 -4.68 -0.04 18.61
C GLY A 107 -4.18 -0.79 17.39
N ILE A 108 -5.08 -1.43 16.64
CA ILE A 108 -4.77 -2.09 15.37
C ILE A 108 -5.23 -1.16 14.25
N ILE A 109 -4.27 -0.62 13.51
CA ILE A 109 -4.49 0.30 12.40
C ILE A 109 -4.53 -0.51 11.12
N CYS A 110 -5.61 -0.36 10.37
CA CYS A 110 -5.85 -1.11 9.14
C CYS A 110 -6.20 -0.18 7.97
N GLU A 111 -5.95 -0.63 6.74
CA GLU A 111 -6.51 -0.06 5.53
C GLU A 111 -7.52 -1.01 4.88
N SER A 112 -8.65 -0.44 4.45
CA SER A 112 -9.68 -1.17 3.74
C SER A 112 -9.50 -1.04 2.22
N TYR A 113 -9.65 -2.14 1.49
CA TYR A 113 -9.48 -2.16 0.03
C TYR A 113 -10.37 -3.18 -0.67
N SER A 114 -10.64 -2.97 -1.94
CA SER A 114 -11.32 -3.93 -2.80
C SER A 114 -10.47 -4.23 -4.04
N THR A 115 -10.70 -5.39 -4.65
CA THR A 115 -10.05 -5.82 -5.89
C THR A 115 -11.08 -5.88 -7.01
N GLY A 116 -10.79 -5.26 -8.16
CA GLY A 116 -11.69 -5.18 -9.30
C GLY A 116 -10.98 -5.23 -10.64
N SER A 117 -11.74 -5.35 -11.73
CA SER A 117 -11.22 -5.33 -13.10
C SER A 117 -11.38 -3.95 -13.72
N GLY A 118 -10.32 -3.12 -13.72
CA GLY A 118 -10.19 -1.87 -14.50
C GLY A 118 -11.33 -0.84 -14.43
N ILE A 119 -12.19 -0.92 -13.42
CA ILE A 119 -13.50 -0.26 -13.40
C ILE A 119 -13.66 0.40 -12.04
N THR A 120 -14.23 1.61 -12.04
CA THR A 120 -14.27 2.51 -10.87
C THR A 120 -14.93 1.86 -9.65
N GLY A 121 -14.60 2.33 -8.43
CA GLY A 121 -15.29 1.89 -7.21
C GLY A 121 -16.83 2.07 -7.24
N ALA A 122 -17.35 2.92 -8.12
CA ALA A 122 -18.79 3.10 -8.37
C ALA A 122 -19.36 2.08 -9.36
N GLU A 123 -18.61 1.67 -10.37
CA GLU A 123 -19.04 0.67 -11.35
C GLU A 123 -18.77 -0.77 -10.87
N LEU A 124 -17.80 -0.98 -9.96
CA LEU A 124 -17.65 -2.22 -9.20
C LEU A 124 -18.92 -2.52 -8.37
N LEU A 125 -19.61 -1.48 -7.90
CA LEU A 125 -20.91 -1.59 -7.22
C LEU A 125 -22.04 -1.99 -8.16
N ILE A 126 -21.89 -1.75 -9.47
CA ILE A 126 -22.93 -1.94 -10.51
C ILE A 126 -22.63 -3.16 -11.41
N GLY A 127 -21.47 -3.82 -11.24
CA GLY A 127 -21.14 -5.07 -11.92
C GLY A 127 -20.61 -4.92 -13.35
N GLY A 128 -20.08 -3.75 -13.71
CA GLY A 128 -19.34 -3.58 -14.97
C GLY A 128 -18.05 -4.40 -14.96
N ASN A 129 -17.78 -5.18 -16.02
CA ASN A 129 -16.59 -6.02 -16.13
C ASN A 129 -16.06 -6.01 -17.57
N SER A 130 -15.07 -5.17 -17.86
CA SER A 130 -14.46 -5.10 -19.19
C SER A 130 -12.95 -4.77 -19.22
N GLY A 131 -12.30 -4.54 -18.07
CA GLY A 131 -10.84 -4.34 -17.99
C GLY A 131 -10.03 -5.65 -17.87
N ARG A 132 -8.91 -5.75 -18.58
CA ARG A 132 -7.94 -6.87 -18.43
C ARG A 132 -7.07 -6.73 -17.17
N GLU A 133 -6.90 -5.52 -16.66
CA GLU A 133 -6.03 -5.20 -15.51
C GLU A 133 -6.76 -5.29 -14.17
N LEU A 134 -6.03 -5.71 -13.13
CA LEU A 134 -6.51 -5.74 -11.76
C LEU A 134 -6.30 -4.34 -11.15
N VAL A 135 -7.35 -3.75 -10.58
CA VAL A 135 -7.29 -2.48 -9.86
C VAL A 135 -7.63 -2.73 -8.40
N LEU A 136 -6.83 -2.17 -7.50
CA LEU A 136 -7.11 -2.07 -6.09
C LEU A 136 -7.71 -0.70 -5.81
N THR A 137 -8.91 -0.65 -5.26
CA THR A 137 -9.44 0.59 -4.69
C THR A 137 -9.19 0.56 -3.20
N VAL A 138 -8.39 1.50 -2.71
CA VAL A 138 -8.12 1.69 -1.28
C VAL A 138 -9.05 2.78 -0.76
N TYR A 139 -9.72 2.53 0.36
CA TYR A 139 -10.72 3.43 0.91
C TYR A 139 -10.22 3.97 2.26
N ASP A 140 -10.90 3.62 3.34
CA ASP A 140 -10.74 4.23 4.66
C ASP A 140 -9.72 3.49 5.53
N PHE A 141 -9.21 4.21 6.53
CA PHE A 141 -8.55 3.57 7.66
C PHE A 141 -9.61 2.99 8.61
N ILE A 142 -9.31 1.83 9.19
CA ILE A 142 -10.13 1.20 10.21
C ILE A 142 -9.25 1.00 11.44
N LEU A 143 -9.71 1.51 12.58
CA LEU A 143 -9.03 1.34 13.87
C LEU A 143 -9.80 0.38 14.75
N PHE A 144 -9.08 -0.59 15.30
CA PHE A 144 -9.59 -1.50 16.32
C PHE A 144 -8.89 -1.19 17.63
N ASP A 145 -9.65 -0.72 18.61
CA ASP A 145 -9.15 -0.47 19.94
C ASP A 145 -9.46 -1.67 20.83
N THR A 146 -8.44 -2.17 21.54
CA THR A 146 -8.59 -3.27 22.49
C THR A 146 -8.22 -2.84 23.91
N ASP A 147 -8.66 -3.63 24.87
CA ASP A 147 -8.08 -3.60 26.20
C ASP A 147 -6.70 -4.30 26.21
N ALA A 148 -6.02 -4.25 27.35
CA ALA A 148 -4.71 -4.88 27.56
C ALA A 148 -4.71 -6.42 27.44
N ASN A 149 -5.88 -7.07 27.47
CA ASN A 149 -6.04 -8.50 27.22
C ASN A 149 -6.41 -8.79 25.75
N GLY A 150 -6.47 -7.76 24.91
CA GLY A 150 -6.81 -7.88 23.50
C GLY A 150 -8.31 -8.02 23.21
N SER A 151 -9.18 -7.76 24.18
CA SER A 151 -10.63 -7.76 23.95
C SER A 151 -11.05 -6.50 23.20
N LEU A 152 -11.89 -6.65 22.17
CA LEU A 152 -12.33 -5.52 21.34
C LEU A 152 -13.22 -4.55 22.13
N LEU A 153 -12.75 -3.31 22.29
CA LEU A 153 -13.49 -2.21 22.92
C LEU A 153 -14.31 -1.44 21.90
N ASN A 154 -13.65 -1.01 20.82
CA ASN A 154 -14.22 -0.10 19.84
C ASN A 154 -13.69 -0.38 18.42
N VAL A 155 -14.49 -0.02 17.42
CA VAL A 155 -14.07 0.01 16.02
C VAL A 155 -14.42 1.39 15.47
N ASN A 156 -13.44 2.08 14.92
CA ASN A 156 -13.62 3.38 14.28
C ASN A 156 -13.25 3.32 12.79
N ILE A 157 -14.01 4.01 11.95
CA ILE A 157 -13.70 4.17 10.53
C ILE A 157 -13.33 5.62 10.32
N LEU A 158 -12.12 5.84 9.82
CA LEU A 158 -11.56 7.16 9.56
C LEU A 158 -11.54 7.36 8.05
N GLU A 159 -12.47 8.19 7.59
CA GLU A 159 -12.71 8.39 6.17
C GLU A 159 -11.53 9.11 5.50
N LYS A 160 -11.17 8.62 4.31
CA LYS A 160 -10.27 9.35 3.41
C LYS A 160 -10.73 9.20 1.97
N GLU A 161 -10.18 10.03 1.10
CA GLU A 161 -10.41 9.87 -0.32
C GLU A 161 -9.87 8.52 -0.81
N ALA A 162 -10.64 7.87 -1.67
CA ALA A 162 -10.26 6.57 -2.20
C ALA A 162 -9.16 6.72 -3.26
N SER A 163 -8.19 5.82 -3.25
CA SER A 163 -7.12 5.78 -4.25
C SER A 163 -7.20 4.50 -5.06
N ASN A 164 -7.11 4.60 -6.38
CA ASN A 164 -7.11 3.47 -7.29
C ASN A 164 -5.69 3.12 -7.73
N ILE A 165 -5.25 1.91 -7.40
CA ILE A 165 -3.92 1.39 -7.70
C ILE A 165 -4.08 0.27 -8.74
N GLU A 166 -3.59 0.49 -9.95
CA GLU A 166 -3.53 -0.56 -10.95
C GLU A 166 -2.38 -1.53 -10.64
N MET A 167 -2.69 -2.82 -10.60
CA MET A 167 -1.74 -3.90 -10.38
C MET A 167 -1.32 -4.48 -11.72
N ALA A 168 -0.16 -4.05 -12.22
CA ALA A 168 0.37 -4.53 -13.49
C ALA A 168 0.78 -6.01 -13.42
N GLY A 169 0.89 -6.64 -14.60
CA GLY A 169 1.35 -8.02 -14.77
C GLY A 169 0.30 -9.10 -14.42
N SER A 170 0.74 -10.29 -14.03
CA SER A 170 -0.11 -11.47 -13.78
C SER A 170 -0.80 -11.46 -12.40
N SER A 171 -0.93 -10.29 -11.77
CA SER A 171 -1.45 -10.10 -10.41
C SER A 171 -2.91 -10.56 -10.25
N LYS A 172 -3.70 -10.55 -11.33
CA LYS A 172 -5.10 -11.00 -11.36
C LYS A 172 -5.31 -12.46 -10.93
N ASN A 173 -4.31 -13.32 -11.13
CA ASN A 173 -4.42 -14.76 -10.84
C ASN A 173 -3.89 -15.14 -9.46
N MET A 174 -3.44 -14.17 -8.66
CA MET A 174 -2.91 -14.46 -7.32
C MET A 174 -4.05 -14.77 -6.34
N GLY A 175 -3.86 -15.79 -5.51
CA GLY A 175 -4.76 -16.04 -4.38
C GLY A 175 -4.66 -14.93 -3.33
N ILE A 176 -5.67 -14.79 -2.48
CA ILE A 176 -5.76 -13.71 -1.49
C ILE A 176 -4.52 -13.61 -0.58
N VAL A 177 -3.99 -14.76 -0.13
CA VAL A 177 -2.78 -14.81 0.71
C VAL A 177 -1.56 -14.26 -0.02
N GLN A 178 -1.36 -14.67 -1.27
CA GLN A 178 -0.24 -14.19 -2.08
C GLN A 178 -0.37 -12.69 -2.38
N MET A 179 -1.59 -12.24 -2.70
CA MET A 179 -1.90 -10.84 -2.92
C MET A 179 -1.58 -10.02 -1.67
N THR A 180 -2.20 -10.32 -0.52
CA THR A 180 -2.00 -9.57 0.73
C THR A 180 -0.53 -9.57 1.16
N SER A 181 0.18 -10.69 1.04
CA SER A 181 1.62 -10.74 1.32
C SER A 181 2.42 -9.80 0.41
N LEU A 182 2.09 -9.74 -0.88
CA LEU A 182 2.72 -8.84 -1.83
C LEU A 182 2.40 -7.36 -1.53
N LEU A 183 1.14 -7.04 -1.23
CA LEU A 183 0.73 -5.67 -0.86
C LEU A 183 1.49 -5.18 0.36
N LYS A 184 1.61 -6.03 1.39
CA LYS A 184 2.31 -5.69 2.63
C LYS A 184 3.82 -5.59 2.42
N LYS A 185 4.42 -6.53 1.69
CA LYS A 185 5.87 -6.55 1.43
C LYS A 185 6.36 -5.29 0.71
N PHE A 186 5.56 -4.78 -0.22
CA PHE A 186 5.95 -3.64 -1.05
C PHE A 186 5.29 -2.31 -0.62
N ASN A 187 4.60 -2.27 0.52
CA ASN A 187 3.86 -1.08 1.00
C ASN A 187 3.01 -0.44 -0.11
N VAL A 188 2.28 -1.28 -0.85
CA VAL A 188 1.48 -0.86 -2.02
C VAL A 188 0.38 0.09 -1.58
N LEU A 189 -0.26 -0.22 -0.45
CA LEU A 189 -1.30 0.60 0.15
C LEU A 189 -0.73 1.95 0.65
N PRO A 190 -1.51 3.04 0.66
CA PRO A 190 -1.12 4.40 1.04
C PRO A 190 -0.41 4.58 2.38
N PHE A 191 -0.67 3.72 3.38
CA PHE A 191 -0.13 3.85 4.73
C PHE A 191 1.41 3.90 4.72
N ARG A 192 1.97 4.81 5.52
CA ARG A 192 3.42 4.95 5.66
C ARG A 192 3.90 4.94 7.09
N GLY A 193 3.08 5.39 8.03
CA GLY A 193 3.48 5.41 9.42
C GLY A 193 2.35 5.79 10.35
N TYR A 194 2.62 5.59 11.64
CA TYR A 194 1.76 6.05 12.72
C TYR A 194 2.66 6.46 13.88
N ASP A 195 2.43 7.66 14.38
CA ASP A 195 3.09 8.23 15.55
C ASP A 195 2.10 9.10 16.33
N ASN A 196 2.07 8.95 17.65
CA ASN A 196 1.29 9.81 18.56
C ASN A 196 -0.16 10.11 18.13
N GLY A 197 -0.90 9.10 17.67
CA GLY A 197 -2.30 9.28 17.23
C GLY A 197 -2.44 9.90 15.83
N ILE A 198 -1.36 10.00 15.06
CA ILE A 198 -1.35 10.54 13.71
C ILE A 198 -0.92 9.45 12.73
N ILE A 199 -1.80 9.13 11.77
CA ILE A 199 -1.47 8.28 10.63
C ILE A 199 -0.83 9.16 9.56
N SER A 200 0.34 8.76 9.07
CA SER A 200 0.99 9.34 7.88
C SER A 200 0.77 8.43 6.67
N PHE A 201 0.38 9.00 5.54
CA PHE A 201 0.09 8.24 4.32
C PHE A 201 0.31 9.08 3.06
N ILE A 202 0.36 8.42 1.91
CA ILE A 202 0.39 9.09 0.60
C ILE A 202 -0.99 9.01 -0.04
N ASN A 203 -1.65 10.15 -0.15
CA ASN A 203 -2.91 10.25 -0.88
C ASN A 203 -2.62 10.35 -2.38
N TYR A 204 -3.05 9.35 -3.16
CA TYR A 204 -2.88 9.38 -4.62
C TYR A 204 -4.15 9.93 -5.27
N LYS A 205 -4.00 11.01 -6.02
CA LYS A 205 -5.08 11.62 -6.80
C LYS A 205 -4.57 12.03 -8.17
N ALA A 206 -5.26 11.63 -9.23
CA ALA A 206 -4.99 12.09 -10.58
C ALA A 206 -3.51 11.94 -10.98
N LYS A 207 -2.92 10.78 -10.69
CA LYS A 207 -1.51 10.45 -10.97
C LYS A 207 -0.47 11.22 -10.14
N LYS A 208 -0.89 11.88 -9.05
CA LYS A 208 0.00 12.60 -8.13
C LYS A 208 -0.14 12.08 -6.70
N GLY A 209 0.99 12.01 -6.01
CA GLY A 209 1.03 11.74 -4.57
C GLY A 209 1.00 13.04 -3.77
N PHE A 210 0.31 13.00 -2.63
CA PHE A 210 0.28 14.06 -1.64
C PHE A 210 0.62 13.44 -0.29
N TYR A 211 1.61 13.98 0.42
CA TYR A 211 1.84 13.56 1.79
C TYR A 211 0.69 14.06 2.65
N SER A 212 0.02 13.15 3.33
CA SER A 212 -1.17 13.45 4.12
C SER A 212 -1.06 12.86 5.51
N THR A 213 -1.69 13.51 6.47
CA THR A 213 -1.79 13.04 7.84
C THR A 213 -3.25 12.99 8.28
N LEU A 214 -3.60 12.00 9.09
CA LEU A 214 -4.93 11.86 9.67
C LEU A 214 -4.82 11.64 11.19
N ASN A 215 -5.49 12.49 11.96
CA ASN A 215 -5.57 12.37 13.41
C ASN A 215 -6.61 11.31 13.81
N THR A 216 -6.21 10.29 14.56
CA THR A 216 -7.08 9.16 14.91
C THR A 216 -8.14 9.49 15.96
N GLY A 217 -7.92 10.51 16.78
CA GLY A 217 -8.85 10.95 17.82
C GLY A 217 -9.93 11.89 17.29
N THR A 218 -9.59 12.77 16.34
CA THR A 218 -10.52 13.77 15.78
C THR A 218 -11.06 13.38 14.40
N GLY A 219 -10.36 12.52 13.67
CA GLY A 219 -10.62 12.25 12.25
C GLY A 219 -10.19 13.38 11.31
N GLU A 220 -9.48 14.38 11.81
CA GLU A 220 -9.02 15.52 11.01
C GLU A 220 -7.93 15.09 10.01
N LEU A 221 -8.17 15.41 8.74
CA LEU A 221 -7.26 15.15 7.63
C LEU A 221 -6.53 16.45 7.25
N SER A 222 -5.20 16.35 7.13
CA SER A 222 -4.35 17.38 6.56
C SER A 222 -3.66 16.82 5.31
N GLU A 223 -3.60 17.63 4.25
CA GLU A 223 -2.99 17.27 2.98
C GLU A 223 -1.91 18.30 2.66
N GLY A 224 -0.69 17.80 2.42
CA GLY A 224 0.45 18.59 2.01
C GLY A 224 0.40 18.97 0.53
N LYS A 225 1.48 19.60 0.05
CA LYS A 225 1.61 19.97 -1.36
C LYS A 225 1.75 18.72 -2.24
N SER A 226 1.34 18.87 -3.50
CA SER A 226 1.56 17.86 -4.52
C SER A 226 3.04 17.63 -4.75
N ILE A 227 3.41 16.37 -4.94
CA ILE A 227 4.77 15.93 -5.10
C ILE A 227 5.09 15.93 -6.60
N ASP A 228 5.47 17.09 -7.14
CA ASP A 228 5.88 17.25 -8.54
C ASP A 228 7.38 17.59 -8.62
N LEU A 229 8.23 16.59 -8.86
CA LEU A 229 9.64 16.82 -9.18
C LEU A 229 9.80 17.20 -10.66
N THR A 230 9.97 18.50 -10.92
CA THR A 230 10.30 19.01 -12.25
C THR A 230 11.81 19.22 -12.38
N SER A 231 12.49 18.33 -13.11
CA SER A 231 13.92 18.49 -13.43
C SER A 231 14.11 19.66 -14.40
N VAL A 232 14.72 20.75 -13.94
CA VAL A 232 15.07 21.89 -14.81
C VAL A 232 16.45 21.65 -15.41
N LYS A 233 16.51 21.13 -16.64
CA LYS A 233 17.77 21.00 -17.39
C LYS A 233 18.10 22.32 -18.08
N THR A 234 19.14 23.02 -17.62
CA THR A 234 19.71 24.16 -18.36
C THR A 234 20.71 23.61 -19.38
N LYS A 235 20.34 23.58 -20.66
CA LYS A 235 21.28 23.29 -21.75
C LYS A 235 22.20 24.50 -21.96
N THR A 236 23.44 24.41 -21.51
CA THR A 236 24.49 25.32 -21.95
C THR A 236 24.90 24.90 -23.36
N VAL A 237 24.39 25.59 -24.38
CA VAL A 237 24.75 25.31 -25.77
C VAL A 237 26.14 25.86 -26.01
N ASP A 238 27.11 24.97 -26.18
CA ASP A 238 28.43 25.31 -26.68
C ASP A 238 28.33 25.53 -28.20
N LYS A 239 28.47 26.79 -28.64
CA LYS A 239 28.33 27.17 -30.05
C LYS A 239 29.38 26.50 -30.94
N ASP A 240 30.51 26.08 -30.38
CA ASP A 240 31.56 25.40 -31.13
C ASP A 240 31.22 23.91 -31.37
N ALA A 241 30.42 23.30 -30.49
CA ALA A 241 29.93 21.93 -30.64
C ALA A 241 28.85 21.80 -31.74
N GLU A 242 27.95 22.79 -31.87
CA GLU A 242 26.93 22.78 -32.94
C GLU A 242 27.55 22.88 -34.35
N ALA A 243 28.62 23.67 -34.49
CA ALA A 243 29.36 23.80 -35.76
C ALA A 243 30.07 22.50 -36.16
N PHE A 244 30.59 21.74 -35.19
CA PHE A 244 31.25 20.46 -35.42
C PHE A 244 30.24 19.34 -35.78
N ILE A 245 29.05 19.35 -35.17
CA ILE A 245 27.98 18.37 -35.45
C ILE A 245 27.43 18.55 -36.88
N ALA A 246 27.27 19.79 -37.35
CA ALA A 246 26.77 20.09 -38.70
C ALA A 246 27.70 19.60 -39.84
N GLY A 247 28.99 19.40 -39.56
CA GLY A 247 30.00 19.02 -40.56
C GLY A 247 30.30 17.51 -40.65
N SER A 248 29.75 16.67 -39.77
CA SER A 248 30.18 15.27 -39.65
C SER A 248 29.19 14.27 -40.27
N SER A 249 29.60 13.62 -41.37
CA SER A 249 28.81 12.58 -42.07
C SER A 249 28.64 11.28 -41.26
N ALA A 250 29.37 11.11 -40.15
CA ALA A 250 29.23 9.96 -39.25
C ALA A 250 28.06 10.14 -38.26
N LEU A 251 27.73 11.39 -37.88
CA LEU A 251 26.66 11.72 -36.94
C LEU A 251 25.27 11.61 -37.56
N SER A 252 25.12 11.87 -38.87
CA SER A 252 23.86 11.64 -39.60
C SER A 252 23.42 10.17 -39.62
N LYS A 253 24.34 9.22 -39.44
CA LYS A 253 24.02 7.78 -39.27
C LYS A 253 23.59 7.45 -37.83
N LEU A 254 24.09 8.18 -36.83
CA LEU A 254 23.65 8.09 -35.45
C LEU A 254 22.26 8.71 -35.25
N ASP A 255 21.93 9.81 -35.95
CA ASP A 255 20.57 10.37 -35.99
C ASP A 255 19.55 9.37 -36.58
N ARG A 256 19.95 8.60 -37.58
CA ARG A 256 19.11 7.51 -38.11
C ARG A 256 18.92 6.38 -37.09
N MET A 257 19.90 6.10 -36.25
CA MET A 257 19.74 5.17 -35.12
C MET A 257 18.84 5.75 -34.03
N SER A 258 18.94 7.05 -33.72
CA SER A 258 18.02 7.76 -32.81
C SER A 258 16.58 7.65 -33.28
N SER A 259 16.32 7.84 -34.59
CA SER A 259 14.98 7.71 -35.16
C SER A 259 14.35 6.31 -35.02
N ASN A 260 15.15 5.27 -34.78
CA ASN A 260 14.66 3.92 -34.50
C ASN A 260 14.44 3.68 -33.00
N LEU A 261 15.18 4.38 -32.13
CA LEU A 261 14.90 4.45 -30.69
C LEU A 261 13.64 5.28 -30.41
N ASP A 262 13.42 6.37 -31.14
CA ASP A 262 12.19 7.16 -31.08
C ASP A 262 10.96 6.34 -31.49
N LYS A 263 11.10 5.45 -32.48
CA LYS A 263 10.04 4.48 -32.83
C LYS A 263 9.79 3.42 -31.75
N PHE A 264 10.77 3.16 -30.88
CA PHE A 264 10.62 2.29 -29.70
C PHE A 264 9.96 3.06 -28.55
N ALA A 265 10.32 4.33 -28.36
CA ALA A 265 9.66 5.25 -27.45
C ALA A 265 8.19 5.46 -27.86
N ASP A 266 7.89 5.69 -29.14
CA ASP A 266 6.54 5.81 -29.70
C ASP A 266 5.73 4.51 -29.52
N LYS A 267 6.36 3.33 -29.56
CA LYS A 267 5.67 2.07 -29.27
C LYS A 267 5.36 1.92 -27.78
N THR A 268 6.26 2.39 -26.91
CA THR A 268 6.07 2.45 -25.46
C THR A 268 5.01 3.49 -25.08
N GLU A 269 5.00 4.64 -25.77
CA GLU A 269 4.01 5.70 -25.62
C GLU A 269 2.64 5.29 -26.19
N ASN A 270 2.60 4.53 -27.28
CA ASN A 270 1.34 3.95 -27.79
C ASN A 270 0.83 2.79 -26.93
N ALA A 271 1.71 2.07 -26.22
CA ALA A 271 1.30 1.14 -25.17
C ALA A 271 0.74 1.90 -23.95
N MET A 272 1.36 3.03 -23.57
CA MET A 272 0.85 3.95 -22.55
C MET A 272 -0.46 4.64 -22.96
N LYS A 273 -0.65 5.01 -24.23
CA LYS A 273 -1.90 5.60 -24.77
C LYS A 273 -3.04 4.57 -24.87
N LYS A 274 -2.72 3.28 -25.06
CA LYS A 274 -3.70 2.18 -24.97
C LYS A 274 -4.06 1.84 -23.53
N LEU A 275 -3.13 1.99 -22.58
CA LEU A 275 -3.43 2.06 -21.14
C LEU A 275 -4.32 3.28 -20.85
N GLU A 276 -4.04 4.43 -21.48
CA GLU A 276 -4.78 5.70 -21.34
C GLU A 276 -6.25 5.64 -21.73
N TYR A 277 -6.62 4.76 -22.67
CA TYR A 277 -8.01 4.54 -23.05
C TYR A 277 -8.80 3.68 -22.03
N GLY A 278 -8.12 3.06 -21.06
CA GLY A 278 -8.70 2.44 -19.87
C GLY A 278 -8.70 3.36 -18.64
N ILE A 279 -8.18 4.59 -18.77
CA ILE A 279 -8.08 5.59 -17.69
C ILE A 279 -9.37 6.36 -17.57
N GLU A 280 -10.36 5.72 -16.97
CA GLU A 280 -11.29 6.44 -16.11
C GLU A 280 -10.95 6.05 -14.65
N LYS A 281 -9.97 6.78 -14.09
CA LYS A 281 -9.57 6.84 -12.66
C LYS A 281 -8.56 5.82 -12.11
N VAL A 282 -7.43 5.58 -12.79
CA VAL A 282 -6.23 5.01 -12.13
C VAL A 282 -5.37 6.14 -11.55
N ASP A 283 -5.08 6.11 -10.25
CA ASP A 283 -4.28 7.12 -9.56
C ASP A 283 -2.79 6.76 -9.51
N VAL A 284 -2.43 5.47 -9.49
CA VAL A 284 -1.03 5.02 -9.56
C VAL A 284 -0.96 3.60 -10.12
N VAL A 285 0.13 3.27 -10.81
CA VAL A 285 0.39 1.93 -11.31
C VAL A 285 1.48 1.28 -10.45
N PHE A 286 1.19 0.12 -9.88
CA PHE A 286 2.15 -0.68 -9.12
C PHE A 286 2.58 -1.90 -9.93
N SER A 287 3.89 -2.15 -9.95
CA SER A 287 4.48 -3.38 -10.47
C SER A 287 5.66 -3.80 -9.60
N PRO A 288 5.66 -5.04 -9.06
CA PRO A 288 6.76 -5.52 -8.22
C PRO A 288 8.06 -5.74 -9.00
N TYR A 289 8.00 -5.73 -10.34
CA TYR A 289 9.14 -5.95 -11.23
C TYR A 289 9.53 -4.71 -12.04
N ALA A 290 8.75 -3.62 -11.97
CA ALA A 290 9.12 -2.39 -12.65
C ALA A 290 10.18 -1.65 -11.85
N LYS A 291 11.21 -1.15 -12.54
CA LYS A 291 12.09 -0.14 -11.96
C LYS A 291 11.32 1.17 -11.92
N SER A 292 11.08 1.71 -10.74
CA SER A 292 10.48 3.04 -10.60
C SER A 292 11.56 4.09 -10.85
N ASN A 293 11.30 5.02 -11.77
CA ASN A 293 12.18 6.17 -12.03
C ASN A 293 11.88 7.34 -11.10
N GLU A 294 10.95 7.19 -10.18
CA GLU A 294 10.60 8.20 -9.20
C GLU A 294 10.06 7.53 -7.94
N GLY A 295 10.09 8.22 -6.83
CA GLY A 295 9.56 7.68 -5.59
C GLY A 295 9.69 8.61 -4.42
N LEU A 296 9.31 8.08 -3.26
CA LEU A 296 9.24 8.83 -2.03
C LEU A 296 9.75 7.98 -0.87
N PHE A 297 10.46 8.63 0.03
CA PHE A 297 10.96 8.05 1.26
C PHE A 297 10.60 8.96 2.43
N ILE A 298 9.89 8.42 3.41
CA ILE A 298 9.63 9.13 4.68
C ILE A 298 10.74 8.74 5.64
N LEU A 299 11.50 9.74 6.08
CA LEU A 299 12.57 9.58 7.04
C LEU A 299 11.98 9.40 8.44
N SER A 300 12.79 8.84 9.35
CA SER A 300 12.38 8.58 10.74
C SER A 300 11.99 9.84 11.51
N ASP A 301 12.43 11.02 11.07
CA ASP A 301 12.08 12.32 11.64
C ASP A 301 10.84 12.95 10.96
N GLY A 302 10.12 12.19 10.14
CA GLY A 302 8.90 12.63 9.45
C GLY A 302 9.16 13.45 8.17
N LYS A 303 10.40 13.82 7.88
CA LYS A 303 10.72 14.52 6.62
C LYS A 303 10.52 13.61 5.43
N VAL A 304 10.07 14.19 4.33
CA VAL A 304 9.77 13.44 3.11
C VAL A 304 10.81 13.78 2.04
N LEU A 305 11.55 12.77 1.60
CA LEU A 305 12.45 12.85 0.46
C LEU A 305 11.70 12.33 -0.78
N SER A 306 11.48 13.19 -1.77
CA SER A 306 11.07 12.75 -3.10
C SER A 306 12.30 12.60 -3.98
N TYR A 307 12.33 11.59 -4.86
CA TYR A 307 13.39 11.42 -5.84
C TYR A 307 12.85 11.13 -7.25
N LYS A 308 13.64 11.48 -8.26
CA LYS A 308 13.44 11.17 -9.67
C LYS A 308 14.77 10.82 -10.31
N MET A 309 14.87 9.60 -10.81
CA MET A 309 15.98 9.11 -11.62
C MET A 309 15.75 9.50 -13.08
N ASP A 310 16.71 10.17 -13.65
CA ASP A 310 16.75 10.48 -15.07
C ASP A 310 17.64 9.46 -15.77
N GLN A 311 17.03 8.71 -16.70
CA GLN A 311 17.73 7.63 -17.38
C GLN A 311 18.65 8.13 -18.50
N ASP A 312 18.44 9.36 -18.99
CA ASP A 312 19.20 9.89 -20.12
C ASP A 312 20.61 10.33 -19.70
N ASP A 313 20.74 10.81 -18.46
CA ASP A 313 22.01 11.28 -17.91
C ASP A 313 22.45 10.53 -16.63
N TYR A 314 21.71 9.50 -16.24
CA TYR A 314 21.96 8.68 -15.05
C TYR A 314 21.99 9.48 -13.74
N SER A 315 21.29 10.63 -13.68
CA SER A 315 21.23 11.48 -12.50
C SER A 315 20.06 11.13 -11.58
N ILE A 316 20.20 11.42 -10.29
CA ILE A 316 19.11 11.36 -9.32
C ILE A 316 18.82 12.79 -8.86
N TYR A 317 17.65 13.29 -9.20
CA TYR A 317 17.08 14.53 -8.66
C TYR A 317 16.32 14.19 -7.39
N TYR A 318 16.39 15.04 -6.37
CA TYR A 318 15.64 14.86 -5.15
C TYR A 318 15.22 16.21 -4.57
N ASP A 319 14.13 16.20 -3.80
CA ASP A 319 13.65 17.36 -3.06
C ASP A 319 13.15 16.94 -1.67
N PHE A 320 13.25 17.86 -0.71
CA PHE A 320 12.72 17.70 0.63
C PHE A 320 11.36 18.40 0.71
N LEU A 321 10.31 17.62 0.92
CA LEU A 321 8.99 18.15 1.20
C LEU A 321 8.89 18.32 2.72
N ASN A 322 8.85 19.58 3.15
CA ASN A 322 8.47 19.98 4.50
C ASN A 322 6.97 20.28 4.54
#